data_AF-A0A4R0DLW9-F1
#
_entry.id   AF-A0A4R0DLW9-F1
#
_cell.length_a   1.000
_cell.length_b   1.000
_cell.length_c   1.000
_cell.angle_alpha   90.00
_cell.angle_beta   90.00
_cell.angle_gamma   90.00
#
_symmetry.space_group_name_H-M   'P 1'
#
loop_
_entity.id
_entity.type
_entity.pdbx_description
1 polymer ?
#
loop_
_entity_poly.entity_id
_entity_poly.type
_entity_poly.pdbx_seq_one_letter_code
_entity_poly.pdbx_strand_id
1 'polypeptide(L)' 'MTVDDLRIHYGVKTDSDVARILRHTRGAISKWRHRGIPPDTQARLQLITKGKLKADLEKLTA' A
#
# COMPACT_ATOMS: atom_id res chain seq x y z
N MET A 1 -6.60 -0.53 -3.28
CA MET A 1 -5.30 -1.22 -3.48
C MET A 1 -4.91 -2.08 -2.27
N THR A 2 -4.12 -3.13 -2.50
CA THR A 2 -3.63 -4.11 -1.53
C THR A 2 -2.10 -4.12 -1.41
N VAL A 3 -1.54 -4.87 -0.45
CA VAL A 3 -0.09 -5.06 -0.33
C VAL A 3 0.49 -5.83 -1.54
N ASP A 4 -0.29 -6.70 -2.18
CA ASP A 4 0.15 -7.37 -3.40
C ASP A 4 0.26 -6.43 -4.58
N ASP A 5 -0.68 -5.47 -4.70
CA ASP A 5 -0.58 -4.43 -5.73
C ASP A 5 0.71 -3.62 -5.58
N LEU A 6 1.12 -3.35 -4.33
CA LEU A 6 2.41 -2.70 -4.05
C LEU A 6 3.59 -3.57 -4.48
N ARG A 7 3.55 -4.87 -4.20
CA ARG A 7 4.63 -5.80 -4.61
C ARG A 7 4.77 -5.88 -6.12
N ILE A 8 3.65 -6.01 -6.82
CA ILE A 8 3.61 -6.05 -8.28
C ILE A 8 4.11 -4.72 -8.86
N HIS A 9 3.64 -3.60 -8.34
CA HIS A 9 4.03 -2.27 -8.80
C HIS A 9 5.52 -1.98 -8.65
N TYR A 10 6.12 -2.36 -7.52
CA TYR A 10 7.54 -2.15 -7.24
C TYR A 10 8.43 -3.31 -7.72
N GLY A 11 7.86 -4.38 -8.27
CA GLY A 11 8.62 -5.54 -8.77
C GLY A 11 9.36 -6.32 -7.68
N VAL A 12 8.82 -6.36 -6.46
CA VAL A 12 9.49 -6.96 -5.30
C VAL A 12 8.85 -8.27 -4.86
N LYS A 13 9.68 -9.18 -4.35
CA LYS A 13 9.27 -10.53 -3.95
C LYS A 13 8.73 -10.61 -2.53
N THR A 14 9.06 -9.65 -1.66
CA THR A 14 8.69 -9.73 -0.25
C THR A 14 8.05 -8.45 0.27
N ASP A 15 7.18 -8.60 1.27
CA ASP A 15 6.56 -7.50 2.00
C ASP A 15 7.60 -6.65 2.76
N SER A 16 8.73 -7.25 3.12
CA SER A 16 9.86 -6.55 3.73
C SER A 16 10.53 -5.57 2.76
N ASP A 17 10.57 -5.89 1.47
CA ASP A 17 11.06 -4.98 0.44
C ASP A 17 10.10 -3.81 0.23
N VAL A 18 8.79 -4.05 0.26
CA VAL A 18 7.77 -3.00 0.23
C VAL A 18 7.97 -2.04 1.41
N ALA A 19 8.20 -2.57 2.62
CA ALA A 19 8.48 -1.76 3.81
C ALA A 19 9.70 -0.85 3.61
N ARG A 20 10.79 -1.39 3.03
CA ARG A 20 12.02 -0.63 2.76
C ARG A 20 11.82 0.47 1.71
N ILE A 21 11.12 0.17 0.62
CA ILE A 21 10.85 1.14 -0.46
C ILE A 21 9.96 2.28 0.03
N LEU A 22 8.90 1.93 0.76
CA LEU A 22 7.93 2.90 1.27
C LEU A 22 8.36 3.56 2.59
N ARG A 23 9.55 3.22 3.11
CA ARG A 23 10.10 3.70 4.40
C ARG A 23 9.15 3.49 5.59
N HIS A 24 8.47 2.36 5.61
CA HIS A 24 7.65 1.91 6.73
C HIS A 24 8.30 0.72 7.44
N THR A 25 7.84 0.41 8.66
CA THR A 25 8.29 -0.78 9.38
C THR A 25 7.65 -2.04 8.79
N ARG A 26 8.33 -3.18 8.94
CA ARG A 26 7.77 -4.50 8.53
C ARG A 26 6.46 -4.80 9.26
N GLY A 27 6.35 -4.41 10.53
CA GLY A 27 5.12 -4.54 11.31
C GLY A 27 3.95 -3.74 10.75
N ALA A 28 4.20 -2.54 10.20
CA ALA A 28 3.16 -1.75 9.53
C ALA A 28 2.64 -2.46 8.27
N ILE A 29 3.54 -2.96 7.41
CA ILE A 29 3.14 -3.71 6.21
C ILE A 29 2.40 -5.00 6.58
N SER A 30 2.85 -5.73 7.61
CA SER A 30 2.13 -6.91 8.12
C SER A 30 0.72 -6.55 8.60
N LYS A 31 0.55 -5.42 9.30
CA LYS A 31 -0.77 -4.93 9.70
C LYS A 31 -1.66 -4.62 8.49
N TRP A 32 -1.09 -4.02 7.44
CA TRP A 32 -1.82 -3.75 6.20
C TRP A 32 -2.21 -5.02 5.46
N ARG A 33 -1.39 -6.07 5.55
CA ARG A 33 -1.70 -7.40 4.99
C ARG A 33 -3.00 -7.95 5.57
N HIS A 34 -3.15 -7.88 6.89
CA HIS A 34 -4.28 -8.47 7.60
C HIS A 34 -5.50 -7.55 7.67
N ARG A 35 -5.30 -6.24 7.71
CA ARG A 35 -6.37 -5.25 7.96
C ARG A 35 -6.67 -4.33 6.78
N GLY A 36 -5.92 -4.45 5.70
CA GLY A 36 -5.93 -3.50 4.59
C GLY A 36 -5.04 -2.29 4.83
N ILE A 37 -4.66 -1.63 3.73
CA ILE A 37 -3.88 -0.39 3.77
C ILE A 37 -4.83 0.75 4.23
N PRO A 38 -4.43 1.58 5.20
CA PRO A 38 -5.21 2.73 5.65
C PRO A 38 -5.58 3.69 4.51
N PRO A 39 -6.78 4.30 4.50
CA PRO A 39 -7.23 5.14 3.38
C PRO A 39 -6.33 6.35 3.08
N ASP A 40 -5.82 7.02 4.13
CA ASP A 40 -4.86 8.12 4.02
C ASP A 40 -3.55 7.67 3.34
N THR A 41 -3.10 6.47 3.68
CA THR A 41 -1.91 5.84 3.08
C THR A 41 -2.19 5.44 1.64
N GLN A 42 -3.35 4.87 1.33
CA GLN A 42 -3.75 4.57 -0.05
C GLN A 42 -3.78 5.84 -0.91
N ALA A 43 -4.33 6.95 -0.40
CA ALA A 43 -4.34 8.24 -1.10
C ALA A 43 -2.91 8.75 -1.37
N ARG A 44 -2.03 8.68 -0.36
CA ARG A 44 -0.61 9.04 -0.52
C ARG A 44 0.09 8.18 -1.57
N LEU A 45 -0.15 6.87 -1.55
CA LEU A 45 0.42 5.93 -2.52
C LEU A 45 -0.09 6.19 -3.94
N GLN A 46 -1.36 6.55 -4.10
CA GLN A 46 -1.89 6.95 -5.41
C GLN A 46 -1.17 8.18 -5.97
N LEU A 47 -0.91 9.19 -5.15
CA LEU A 47 -0.15 10.38 -5.57
C LEU A 47 1.29 10.03 -5.95
N ILE A 48 2.00 9.27 -5.11
CA ILE A 48 3.40 8.88 -5.35
C ILE A 48 3.53 8.01 -6.60
N THR A 49 2.58 7.13 -6.84
CA THR A 49 2.56 6.24 -8.02
C THR A 49 1.97 6.90 -9.26
N LYS A 50 1.66 8.21 -9.22
CA LYS A 50 1.05 8.98 -10.31
C LYS A 50 -0.23 8.32 -10.86
N GLY A 51 -1.06 7.79 -9.97
CA GLY A 51 -2.33 7.14 -10.31
C GLY A 51 -2.22 5.69 -10.80
N LYS A 52 -1.02 5.10 -10.86
CA LYS A 52 -0.85 3.69 -11.23
C LYS A 52 -1.48 2.75 -10.20
N LEU A 53 -1.44 3.11 -8.92
CA LEU A 53 -2.22 2.47 -7.88
C LEU A 53 -3.39 3.37 -7.50
N LYS A 54 -4.59 2.79 -7.36
CA LYS A 54 -5.81 3.52 -7.00
C LYS A 54 -6.23 3.24 -5.56
N ALA A 55 -6.52 4.29 -4.81
CA ALA A 55 -7.06 4.21 -3.46
C ALA A 55 -8.52 3.73 -3.51
N ASP A 56 -8.93 2.98 -2.49
CA ASP A 56 -10.30 2.46 -2.41
C ASP A 56 -11.20 3.53 -1.78
N LEU A 57 -11.69 4.45 -2.61
CA LEU A 57 -12.51 5.59 -2.18
C LEU A 57 -13.88 5.16 -1.62
N GLU A 58 -14.39 4.00 -2.02
CA GLU A 58 -15.67 3.46 -1.53
C GLU A 58 -15.66 3.19 -0.02
N LYS A 59 -14.48 2.97 0.57
CA LYS A 59 -14.33 2.77 2.03
C LYS A 59 -14.37 4.08 2.83
N LEU A 60 -14.39 5.23 2.17
CA LEU A 60 -14.44 6.55 2.81
C LEU A 60 -15.86 7.13 2.90
N THR A 61 -16.83 6.52 2.21
CA THR A 61 -18.21 7.04 2.07
C THR A 61 -19.25 6.23 2.86
N ALA A 62 -18.84 5.44 3.86
CA ALA A 62 -19.73 4.64 4.72
C ALA A 62 -20.02 5.34 6.05
#